data_AF-A0A7S0KBP6-F1
#
_entry.id   AF-A0A7S0KBP6-F1
#
_cell.length_a   1.000
_cell.length_b   1.000
_cell.length_c   1.000
_cell.angle_alpha   90.00
_cell.angle_beta   90.00
_cell.angle_gamma   90.00
#
_symmetry.space_group_name_H-M   'P 1'
#
loop_
_entity.id
_entity.type
_entity.pdbx_description
1 polymer ?
#
loop_
_entity_poly.entity_id
_entity_poly.type
_entity_poly.pdbx_seq_one_letter_code
_entity_poly.pdbx_strand_id
1 'polypeptide(L)'
;RGDVAAAHAAAAAATAANVVPEIAITLSLGYLVASFVAFWWGASHPRSAAATFLRSPLPLVPLCVAYLALLCASWSPDTLSLMMPGSLAEGLATGQPQFFPRLDGIMTLLSRRVTAASAWLHIACINFFVGRFAATRAAELRMPVAHTLLLTAVTGPIGLLSHWITQELHRARVRRRKATTASE
;
A
#
# COMPACT_ATOMS: atom_id res chain seq x y z
N ARG A 1 -27.56 37.49 2.70
CA ARG A 1 -26.27 37.26 3.40
C ARG A 1 -26.04 35.76 3.69
N GLY A 2 -27.08 35.00 4.08
CA GLY A 2 -27.00 33.53 4.24
C GLY A 2 -26.72 32.76 2.93
N ASP A 3 -27.37 33.14 1.83
CA ASP A 3 -27.19 32.42 0.54
C ASP A 3 -25.80 32.55 -0.05
N VAL A 4 -25.15 33.69 0.15
CA VAL A 4 -23.78 33.94 -0.31
C VAL A 4 -22.78 33.13 0.52
N ALA A 5 -22.98 33.03 1.84
CA ALA A 5 -22.14 32.20 2.70
C ALA A 5 -22.31 30.70 2.39
N ALA A 6 -23.53 30.25 2.10
CA ALA A 6 -23.81 28.87 1.67
C ALA A 6 -23.18 28.56 0.30
N ALA A 7 -23.25 29.49 -0.66
CA ALA A 7 -22.61 29.35 -1.96
C ALA A 7 -21.07 29.27 -1.85
N HIS A 8 -20.45 30.11 -0.99
CA HIS A 8 -19.02 30.06 -0.74
C HIS A 8 -18.58 28.77 -0.05
N ALA A 9 -19.37 28.26 0.90
CA ALA A 9 -19.10 26.98 1.56
C ALA A 9 -19.23 25.80 0.57
N ALA A 10 -20.24 25.81 -0.29
CA ALA A 10 -20.41 24.81 -1.34
C ALA A 10 -19.27 24.84 -2.38
N ALA A 11 -18.84 26.03 -2.78
CA ALA A 11 -17.70 26.21 -3.69
C ALA A 11 -16.40 25.70 -3.06
N ALA A 12 -16.13 26.04 -1.79
CA ALA A 12 -14.96 25.55 -1.06
C ALA A 12 -14.97 24.03 -0.91
N ALA A 13 -16.13 23.43 -0.63
CA ALA A 13 -16.28 21.97 -0.56
C ALA A 13 -16.03 21.30 -1.92
N ALA A 14 -16.51 21.89 -3.02
CA ALA A 14 -16.27 21.39 -4.37
C ALA A 14 -14.80 21.49 -4.79
N THR A 15 -14.11 22.58 -4.42
CA THR A 15 -12.67 22.70 -4.64
C THR A 15 -11.88 21.68 -3.81
N ALA A 16 -12.22 21.52 -2.53
CA ALA A 16 -11.58 20.54 -1.66
C ALA A 16 -11.77 19.09 -2.16
N ALA A 17 -12.98 18.75 -2.63
CA ALA A 17 -13.28 17.42 -3.18
C ALA A 17 -12.41 17.06 -4.40
N ASN A 18 -11.97 18.06 -5.18
CA ASN A 18 -11.11 17.85 -6.34
C ASN A 18 -9.62 17.85 -6.00
N VAL A 19 -9.18 18.65 -5.02
CA VAL A 19 -7.75 18.87 -4.72
C VAL A 19 -7.22 17.87 -3.69
N VAL A 20 -8.03 17.46 -2.72
CA VAL A 20 -7.61 16.55 -1.64
C VAL A 20 -7.09 15.20 -2.17
N PRO A 21 -7.75 14.52 -3.13
CA PRO A 21 -7.24 13.27 -3.69
C PRO A 21 -5.84 13.41 -4.34
N GLU A 22 -5.62 14.49 -5.10
CA GLU A 22 -4.36 14.73 -5.80
C GLU A 22 -3.20 15.02 -4.83
N ILE A 23 -3.46 15.82 -3.79
CA ILE A 23 -2.49 16.08 -2.72
C ILE A 23 -2.15 14.77 -2.00
N ALA A 24 -3.15 13.95 -1.65
CA ALA A 24 -2.92 12.69 -0.96
C ALA A 24 -2.07 11.71 -1.79
N ILE A 25 -2.32 11.60 -3.09
CA ILE A 25 -1.52 10.77 -4.01
C ILE A 25 -0.08 11.30 -4.07
N THR A 26 0.10 12.60 -4.28
CA THR A 26 1.43 13.20 -4.44
C THR A 26 2.27 13.06 -3.17
N LEU A 27 1.69 13.37 -2.01
CA LEU A 27 2.36 13.24 -0.72
C LEU A 27 2.66 11.78 -0.37
N SER A 28 1.72 10.86 -0.59
CA SER A 28 1.94 9.43 -0.31
C SER A 28 3.01 8.83 -1.21
N LEU A 29 3.09 9.23 -2.48
CA LEU A 29 4.13 8.79 -3.39
C LEU A 29 5.51 9.31 -2.97
N GLY A 30 5.63 10.60 -2.67
CA GLY A 30 6.88 11.19 -2.17
C GLY A 30 7.33 10.52 -0.87
N TYR A 31 6.39 10.27 0.04
CA TYR A 31 6.64 9.58 1.30
C TYR A 31 7.11 8.13 1.09
N LEU A 32 6.48 7.39 0.17
CA LEU A 32 6.89 6.03 -0.22
C LEU A 32 8.32 6.01 -0.72
N VAL A 33 8.66 6.87 -1.69
CA VAL A 33 10.00 6.92 -2.28
C VAL A 33 11.05 7.22 -1.20
N ALA A 34 10.81 8.26 -0.38
CA ALA A 34 11.72 8.61 0.71
C ALA A 34 11.89 7.45 1.71
N SER A 35 10.80 6.76 2.04
CA SER A 35 10.83 5.64 2.99
C SER A 35 11.57 4.43 2.42
N PHE A 36 11.43 4.15 1.12
CA PHE A 36 12.15 3.04 0.47
C PHE A 36 13.65 3.31 0.39
N VAL A 37 14.05 4.56 0.13
CA VAL A 37 15.45 4.98 0.23
C VAL A 37 15.96 4.82 1.66
N ALA A 38 15.17 5.23 2.66
CA ALA A 38 15.52 5.04 4.07
C ALA A 38 15.63 3.56 4.47
N PHE A 39 14.76 2.68 3.95
CA PHE A 39 14.83 1.23 4.18
C PHE A 39 16.07 0.60 3.57
N TRP A 40 16.39 0.96 2.33
CA TRP A 40 17.62 0.52 1.68
C TRP A 40 18.85 0.97 2.48
N TRP A 41 18.91 2.25 2.84
CA TRP A 41 20.02 2.80 3.61
C TRP A 41 20.13 2.18 5.00
N GLY A 42 19.01 2.02 5.71
CA GLY A 42 18.95 1.43 7.05
C GLY A 42 19.36 -0.05 7.06
N ALA A 43 19.06 -0.79 6.00
CA ALA A 43 19.50 -2.17 5.84
C ALA A 43 21.03 -2.27 5.60
N SER A 44 21.62 -1.32 4.87
CA SER A 44 23.07 -1.26 4.63
C SER A 44 23.87 -0.66 5.79
N HIS A 45 23.28 0.25 6.57
CA HIS A 45 23.95 0.99 7.65
C HIS A 45 23.21 0.85 9.00
N PRO A 46 23.47 -0.22 9.77
CA PRO A 46 22.69 -0.57 10.98
C PRO A 46 22.76 0.44 12.13
N ARG A 47 23.72 1.38 12.10
CA ARG A 47 23.91 2.42 13.13
C ARG A 47 23.27 3.77 12.77
N SER A 48 22.63 3.87 11.61
CA SER A 48 22.03 5.13 11.13
C SER A 48 20.65 5.41 11.74
N ALA A 49 20.22 6.67 11.69
CA ALA A 49 18.83 7.03 12.02
C ALA A 49 17.82 6.29 11.10
N ALA A 50 18.20 6.01 9.85
CA ALA A 50 17.38 5.24 8.92
C ALA A 50 17.19 3.78 9.37
N ALA A 51 18.16 3.18 10.06
CA ALA A 51 18.00 1.86 10.68
C ALA A 51 17.00 1.90 11.86
N THR A 52 16.96 3.01 12.60
CA THR A 52 15.94 3.23 13.65
C THR A 52 14.55 3.40 13.04
N PHE A 53 14.43 4.18 11.96
CA PHE A 53 13.22 4.32 11.16
C PHE A 53 12.75 2.96 10.59
N LEU A 54 13.67 2.16 10.03
CA LEU A 54 13.42 0.81 9.54
C LEU A 54 13.05 -0.17 10.65
N ARG A 55 13.32 0.10 11.93
CA ARG A 55 12.88 -0.78 13.04
C ARG A 55 11.56 -0.34 13.65
N SER A 56 11.23 0.94 13.57
CA SER A 56 9.98 1.47 14.14
C SER A 56 8.76 1.19 13.25
N PRO A 57 7.62 0.74 13.80
CA PRO A 57 6.36 0.65 13.04
C PRO A 57 5.71 2.03 12.80
N LEU A 58 6.12 3.07 13.52
CA LEU A 58 5.52 4.41 13.47
C LEU A 58 5.45 5.04 12.08
N PRO A 59 6.44 4.85 11.18
CA PRO A 59 6.37 5.36 9.82
C PRO A 59 5.19 4.86 8.98
N LEU A 60 4.52 3.77 9.38
CA LEU A 60 3.33 3.29 8.67
C LEU A 60 2.06 4.08 9.07
N VAL A 61 2.05 4.67 10.27
CA VAL A 61 0.90 5.40 10.84
C VAL A 61 0.37 6.51 9.93
N PRO A 62 1.19 7.44 9.39
CA PRO A 62 0.65 8.52 8.56
C PRO A 62 -0.07 8.02 7.31
N LEU A 63 0.42 6.94 6.68
CA LEU A 63 -0.24 6.32 5.54
C LEU A 63 -1.57 5.67 5.94
N CYS A 64 -1.61 4.98 7.09
CA CYS A 64 -2.84 4.35 7.59
C CYS A 64 -3.91 5.38 7.95
N VAL A 65 -3.52 6.49 8.59
CA VAL A 65 -4.43 7.58 8.95
C VAL A 65 -4.98 8.25 7.69
N ALA A 66 -4.12 8.57 6.73
CA ALA A 66 -4.55 9.14 5.45
C ALA A 66 -5.46 8.19 4.67
N TYR A 67 -5.14 6.89 4.67
CA TYR A 67 -5.97 5.86 4.06
C TYR A 67 -7.36 5.81 4.71
N LEU A 68 -7.42 5.73 6.04
CA LEU A 68 -8.69 5.65 6.77
C LEU A 68 -9.54 6.90 6.55
N ALA A 69 -8.93 8.09 6.56
CA ALA A 69 -9.63 9.34 6.30
C ALA A 69 -10.27 9.35 4.89
N LEU A 70 -9.51 8.96 3.86
CA LEU A 70 -10.01 8.88 2.49
C LEU A 70 -11.04 7.77 2.30
N LEU A 71 -10.88 6.64 2.97
CA LEU A 71 -11.84 5.55 2.94
C LEU A 71 -13.18 5.99 3.53
N CYS A 72 -13.18 6.61 4.71
CA CYS A 72 -14.38 7.18 5.32
C CYS A 72 -15.01 8.26 4.43
N ALA A 73 -14.20 9.10 3.78
CA ALA A 73 -14.69 10.12 2.85
C ALA A 73 -15.23 9.54 1.52
N SER A 74 -14.78 8.36 1.12
CA SER A 74 -15.22 7.68 -0.10
C SER A 74 -16.60 7.03 0.03
N TRP A 75 -17.07 6.83 1.26
CA TRP A 75 -18.37 6.20 1.52
C TRP A 75 -19.51 7.07 1.00
N SER A 76 -20.28 6.48 0.09
CA SER A 76 -21.49 7.06 -0.47
C SER A 76 -22.68 6.11 -0.26
N PRO A 77 -23.92 6.62 -0.25
CA PRO A 77 -25.11 5.79 -0.01
C PRO A 77 -25.26 4.63 -1.00
N ASP A 78 -24.75 4.82 -2.22
CA ASP A 78 -24.77 3.84 -3.30
C ASP A 78 -23.54 2.90 -3.32
N THR A 79 -22.55 3.09 -2.42
CA THR A 79 -21.35 2.25 -2.38
C THR A 79 -21.69 0.78 -2.16
N LEU A 80 -22.56 0.49 -1.18
CA LEU A 80 -22.95 -0.88 -0.85
C LEU A 80 -23.82 -1.50 -1.95
N SER A 81 -24.72 -0.73 -2.57
CA SER A 81 -25.56 -1.22 -3.66
C SER A 81 -24.77 -1.51 -4.94
N LEU A 82 -23.71 -0.73 -5.20
CA LEU A 82 -22.82 -0.94 -6.35
C LEU A 82 -21.84 -2.09 -6.09
N MET A 83 -21.33 -2.21 -4.87
CA MET A 83 -20.37 -3.27 -4.51
C MET A 83 -21.06 -4.63 -4.31
N MET A 84 -22.28 -4.66 -3.79
CA MET A 84 -23.03 -5.90 -3.53
C MET A 84 -24.47 -5.76 -4.04
N PRO A 85 -24.69 -5.79 -5.36
CA PRO A 85 -26.04 -5.78 -5.90
C PRO A 85 -26.78 -7.09 -5.54
N GLY A 86 -28.05 -6.97 -5.15
CA GLY A 86 -28.96 -8.10 -4.91
C GLY A 86 -29.05 -8.60 -3.46
N SER A 87 -29.90 -9.59 -3.22
CA SER A 87 -30.02 -10.29 -1.94
C SER A 87 -29.54 -11.74 -2.03
N LEU A 88 -29.03 -12.28 -0.92
CA LEU A 88 -28.61 -13.69 -0.82
C LEU A 88 -29.73 -14.67 -1.24
N ALA A 89 -30.99 -14.32 -0.93
CA ALA A 89 -32.17 -15.11 -1.27
C ALA A 89 -32.43 -15.17 -2.79
N GLU A 90 -32.21 -14.05 -3.49
CA GLU A 90 -32.35 -13.96 -4.95
C GLU A 90 -31.22 -14.70 -5.69
N GLY A 91 -30.01 -14.67 -5.12
CA GLY A 91 -28.86 -15.40 -5.65
C GLY A 91 -29.00 -16.91 -5.55
N LEU A 92 -29.59 -17.40 -4.44
CA LEU A 92 -29.89 -18.82 -4.27
C LEU A 92 -30.98 -19.31 -5.25
N ALA A 93 -31.94 -18.44 -5.60
CA ALA A 93 -33.04 -18.76 -6.51
C ALA A 93 -32.64 -18.76 -8.00
N THR A 94 -31.67 -17.92 -8.38
CA THR A 94 -31.25 -17.75 -9.79
C THR A 94 -29.98 -18.52 -10.15
N GLY A 95 -29.30 -19.15 -9.17
CA GLY A 95 -28.02 -19.82 -9.37
C GLY A 95 -26.86 -18.85 -9.69
N GLN A 96 -27.12 -17.54 -9.64
CA GLN A 96 -26.12 -16.50 -9.80
C GLN A 96 -25.71 -16.03 -8.40
N PRO A 97 -24.42 -16.04 -8.05
CA PRO A 97 -23.98 -15.60 -6.73
C PRO A 97 -24.22 -14.08 -6.57
N GLN A 98 -25.41 -13.72 -6.10
CA GLN A 98 -25.72 -12.36 -5.63
C GLN A 98 -25.06 -12.15 -4.27
N PHE A 99 -24.71 -10.90 -3.95
CA PHE A 99 -23.85 -10.54 -2.81
C PHE A 99 -22.34 -10.77 -2.99
N PHE A 100 -21.87 -11.01 -4.23
CA PHE A 100 -20.45 -10.96 -4.56
C PHE A 100 -20.07 -9.65 -5.27
N PRO A 101 -18.89 -9.08 -5.00
CA PRO A 101 -18.38 -7.93 -5.73
C PRO A 101 -18.32 -8.20 -7.23
N ARG A 102 -19.12 -7.46 -8.00
CA ARG A 102 -19.04 -7.48 -9.47
C ARG A 102 -17.96 -6.53 -9.94
N LEU A 103 -17.20 -6.96 -10.95
CA LEU A 103 -16.12 -6.15 -11.52
C LEU A 103 -16.64 -4.79 -12.03
N ASP A 104 -17.82 -4.76 -12.65
CA ASP A 104 -18.44 -3.52 -13.14
C ASP A 104 -18.76 -2.54 -12.00
N GLY A 105 -19.20 -3.05 -10.84
CA GLY A 105 -19.43 -2.26 -9.65
C GLY A 105 -18.14 -1.68 -9.08
N ILE A 106 -17.07 -2.50 -9.03
CA ILE A 106 -15.73 -2.06 -8.61
C ILE A 106 -15.19 -0.99 -9.56
N MET A 107 -15.30 -1.17 -10.87
CA MET A 107 -14.87 -0.20 -11.87
C MET A 107 -15.61 1.14 -11.71
N THR A 108 -16.92 1.08 -11.46
CA THR A 108 -17.74 2.27 -11.21
C THR A 108 -17.34 3.00 -9.92
N LEU A 109 -17.00 2.26 -8.87
CA LEU A 109 -16.51 2.86 -7.63
C LEU A 109 -15.11 3.46 -7.80
N LEU A 110 -14.20 2.77 -8.49
CA LEU A 110 -12.85 3.24 -8.76
C LEU A 110 -12.78 4.39 -9.78
N SER A 111 -13.84 4.67 -10.54
CA SER A 111 -13.89 5.88 -11.38
C SER A 111 -14.06 7.16 -10.55
N ARG A 112 -14.49 7.04 -9.29
CA ARG A 112 -14.62 8.17 -8.35
C ARG A 112 -13.25 8.54 -7.80
N ARG A 113 -12.88 9.82 -7.90
CA ARG A 113 -11.57 10.35 -7.47
C ARG A 113 -11.20 9.98 -6.03
N VAL A 114 -12.13 10.16 -5.09
CA VAL A 114 -11.88 9.90 -3.65
C VAL A 114 -11.69 8.40 -3.40
N THR A 115 -12.52 7.56 -4.01
CA THR A 115 -12.41 6.10 -3.91
C THR A 115 -11.11 5.60 -4.55
N ALA A 116 -10.76 6.10 -5.74
CA ALA A 116 -9.50 5.79 -6.41
C ALA A 116 -8.28 6.16 -5.56
N ALA A 117 -8.28 7.34 -4.95
CA ALA A 117 -7.22 7.77 -4.03
C ALA A 117 -7.15 6.90 -2.77
N SER A 118 -8.29 6.49 -2.21
CA SER A 118 -8.31 5.54 -1.08
C SER A 118 -7.74 4.17 -1.47
N ALA A 119 -8.04 3.68 -2.66
CA ALA A 119 -7.51 2.41 -3.18
C ALA A 119 -5.99 2.51 -3.45
N TRP A 120 -5.52 3.64 -3.98
CA TRP A 120 -4.09 3.93 -4.12
C TRP A 120 -3.39 3.90 -2.76
N LEU A 121 -3.94 4.57 -1.74
CA LEU A 121 -3.36 4.58 -0.40
C LEU A 121 -3.37 3.18 0.25
N HIS A 122 -4.38 2.37 -0.03
CA HIS A 122 -4.42 0.97 0.40
C HIS A 122 -3.24 0.18 -0.18
N ILE A 123 -3.00 0.30 -1.49
CA ILE A 123 -1.85 -0.32 -2.18
C ILE A 123 -0.53 0.22 -1.62
N ALA A 124 -0.44 1.54 -1.40
CA ALA A 124 0.72 2.18 -0.82
C ALA A 124 1.06 1.62 0.57
N CYS A 125 0.05 1.42 1.44
CA CYS A 125 0.22 0.81 2.75
C CYS A 125 0.78 -0.61 2.66
N ILE A 126 0.25 -1.42 1.74
CA ILE A 126 0.70 -2.80 1.52
C ILE A 126 2.15 -2.81 1.03
N ASN A 127 2.47 -2.02 0.00
CA ASN A 127 3.83 -1.93 -0.54
C ASN A 127 4.82 -1.45 0.53
N PHE A 128 4.43 -0.46 1.34
CA PHE A 128 5.24 0.02 2.46
C PHE A 128 5.53 -1.09 3.47
N PHE A 129 4.49 -1.81 3.89
CA PHE A 129 4.62 -2.91 4.84
C PHE A 129 5.55 -4.01 4.32
N VAL A 130 5.34 -4.44 3.07
CA VAL A 130 6.17 -5.47 2.43
C VAL A 130 7.61 -5.00 2.28
N GLY A 131 7.84 -3.74 1.87
CA GLY A 131 9.19 -3.20 1.68
C GLY A 131 9.96 -3.12 2.99
N ARG A 132 9.30 -2.64 4.05
CA ARG A 132 9.83 -2.64 5.41
C ARG A 132 10.18 -4.04 5.90
N PHE A 133 9.27 -5.00 5.70
CA PHE A 133 9.49 -6.40 6.07
C PHE A 133 10.73 -6.97 5.36
N ALA A 134 10.80 -6.81 4.05
CA ALA A 134 11.93 -7.29 3.25
C ALA A 134 13.26 -6.64 3.65
N ALA A 135 13.28 -5.32 3.90
CA ALA A 135 14.48 -4.61 4.35
C ALA A 135 14.93 -5.03 5.75
N THR A 136 14.00 -5.25 6.68
CA THR A 136 14.33 -5.73 8.03
C THR A 136 14.96 -7.12 7.97
N ARG A 137 14.36 -8.02 7.18
CA ARG A 137 14.91 -9.37 6.96
C ARG A 137 16.24 -9.35 6.24
N ALA A 138 16.41 -8.45 5.28
CA ALA A 138 17.67 -8.31 4.59
C ALA A 138 18.79 -7.81 5.50
N ALA A 139 18.48 -6.90 6.42
CA ALA A 139 19.42 -6.40 7.43
C ALA A 139 19.86 -7.52 8.39
N GLU A 140 18.93 -8.37 8.85
CA GLU A 140 19.22 -9.53 9.70
C GLU A 140 20.13 -10.55 8.99
N LEU A 141 19.85 -10.84 7.71
CA LEU A 141 20.56 -11.85 6.94
C LEU A 141 21.78 -11.32 6.17
N ARG A 142 22.08 -10.01 6.29
CA ARG A 142 23.14 -9.29 5.55
C ARG A 142 23.11 -9.53 4.03
N MET A 143 21.92 -9.46 3.44
CA MET A 143 21.72 -9.63 2.00
C MET A 143 21.41 -8.30 1.29
N PRO A 144 21.73 -8.17 0.00
CA PRO A 144 21.29 -7.04 -0.79
C PRO A 144 19.75 -7.01 -0.90
N VAL A 145 19.16 -5.81 -0.79
CA VAL A 145 17.69 -5.61 -0.82
C VAL A 145 17.23 -4.60 -1.87
N ALA A 146 18.15 -3.96 -2.60
CA ALA A 146 17.83 -2.87 -3.52
C ALA A 146 16.83 -3.31 -4.62
N HIS A 147 17.05 -4.47 -5.23
CA HIS A 147 16.18 -5.04 -6.27
C HIS A 147 14.80 -5.39 -5.73
N THR A 148 14.74 -5.98 -4.53
CA THR A 148 13.49 -6.30 -3.84
C THR A 148 12.70 -5.03 -3.54
N LEU A 149 13.34 -3.98 -3.03
CA LEU A 149 12.68 -2.71 -2.73
C LEU A 149 12.17 -2.02 -4.00
N LEU A 150 12.95 -2.02 -5.09
CA LEU A 150 12.50 -1.47 -6.36
C LEU A 150 11.24 -2.20 -6.88
N LEU A 151 11.25 -3.53 -6.84
CA LEU A 151 10.09 -4.32 -7.25
C LEU A 151 8.88 -4.10 -6.34
N THR A 152 9.11 -4.01 -5.03
CA THR A 152 8.04 -3.77 -4.03
C THR A 152 7.42 -2.38 -4.18
N ALA A 153 8.18 -1.38 -4.61
CA ALA A 153 7.66 -0.02 -4.84
C ALA A 153 6.59 0.00 -5.94
N VAL A 154 6.78 -0.80 -6.99
CA VAL A 154 5.83 -0.94 -8.10
C VAL A 154 4.73 -1.94 -7.75
N THR A 155 5.11 -3.11 -7.21
CA THR A 155 4.21 -4.21 -6.89
C THR A 155 4.66 -4.99 -5.65
N GLY A 156 3.94 -4.86 -4.54
CA GLY A 156 4.21 -5.57 -3.30
C GLY A 156 4.38 -7.10 -3.46
N PRO A 157 3.44 -7.80 -4.13
CA PRO A 157 3.52 -9.26 -4.26
C PRO A 157 4.75 -9.76 -5.03
N ILE A 158 5.13 -9.10 -6.13
CA ILE A 158 6.31 -9.47 -6.92
C ILE A 158 7.59 -9.18 -6.14
N GLY A 159 7.61 -8.06 -5.42
CA GLY A 159 8.69 -7.72 -4.51
C GLY A 159 8.92 -8.80 -3.45
N LEU A 160 7.84 -9.27 -2.80
CA LEU A 160 7.92 -10.33 -1.79
C LEU A 160 8.42 -11.66 -2.38
N LEU A 161 7.93 -12.05 -3.56
CA LEU A 161 8.40 -13.25 -4.26
C LEU A 161 9.89 -13.16 -4.58
N SER A 162 10.35 -12.02 -5.11
CA SER A 162 11.76 -11.75 -5.38
C SER A 162 12.61 -11.84 -4.11
N HIS A 163 12.10 -11.34 -2.99
CA HIS A 163 12.76 -11.44 -1.70
C HIS A 163 12.98 -12.90 -1.28
N TRP A 164 11.94 -13.74 -1.35
CA TRP A 164 12.04 -15.16 -0.99
C TRP A 164 13.04 -15.92 -1.86
N ILE A 165 13.02 -15.68 -3.18
CA ILE A 165 14.00 -16.27 -4.10
C ILE A 165 15.42 -15.84 -3.71
N THR A 166 15.62 -14.56 -3.41
CA THR A 166 16.92 -14.02 -2.98
C THR A 166 17.38 -14.64 -1.67
N GLN A 167 16.48 -14.82 -0.70
CA GLN A 167 16.79 -15.46 0.57
C GLN A 167 17.29 -16.89 0.37
N GLU A 168 16.61 -17.68 -0.45
CA GLU A 168 16.97 -19.07 -0.65
C GLU A 168 18.31 -19.21 -1.40
N LEU A 169 18.53 -18.39 -2.43
CA LEU A 169 19.82 -18.35 -3.13
C LEU A 169 20.97 -17.94 -2.21
N HIS A 170 20.74 -16.97 -1.32
CA HIS A 170 21.74 -16.54 -0.34
C HIS A 170 22.07 -17.67 0.65
N ARG A 171 21.05 -18.34 1.20
CA ARG A 171 21.23 -19.48 2.11
C ARG A 171 21.99 -20.63 1.44
N ALA A 172 21.65 -20.96 0.19
CA ALA A 172 22.35 -21.98 -0.58
C ALA A 172 23.83 -21.63 -0.78
N ARG A 173 24.15 -20.37 -1.11
CA ARG A 173 25.54 -19.88 -1.25
C ARG A 173 26.32 -19.97 0.05
N VAL A 174 25.72 -19.57 1.17
CA VAL A 174 26.35 -19.65 2.50
C VAL A 174 26.62 -21.10 2.91
N ARG A 175 25.64 -22.01 2.69
CA ARG A 175 25.81 -23.46 2.95
C ARG A 175 26.94 -24.05 2.12
N ARG A 176 27.01 -23.75 0.83
CA ARG A 176 28.09 -24.21 -0.07
C ARG A 176 29.46 -23.73 0.40
N ARG A 177 29.61 -22.45 0.75
CA ARG A 177 30.88 -21.91 1.27
C ARG A 177 31.34 -22.63 2.54
N LYS A 178 30.42 -22.88 3.49
CA LYS A 178 30.75 -23.59 4.73
C LYS A 178 31.19 -25.04 4.51
N ALA A 179 30.61 -25.72 3.51
CA ALA A 179 31.01 -27.08 3.14
C ALA A 179 32.43 -27.11 2.56
N THR A 180 32.79 -26.16 1.69
CA THR A 180 34.13 -26.06 1.11
C THR A 180 35.20 -25.77 2.17
N THR A 181 34.93 -24.89 3.13
CA THR A 181 35.88 -24.58 4.22
C THR A 181 36.03 -25.70 5.26
N ALA A 182 35.13 -26.68 5.29
CA ALA A 182 35.20 -27.82 6.22
C ALA A 182 35.93 -29.03 5.62
N SER A 183 36.20 -29.02 4.32
CA SER A 183 36.98 -30.03 3.61
C SER A 183 38.46 -29.67 3.42
N GLU A 184 38.84 -28.45 3.83
CA GLU A 184 40.23 -27.97 3.93
C GLU A 184 40.74 -28.14 5.37
#